data_AF-A0A8T4MXP4-F1
#
_entry.id   AF-A0A8T4MXP4-F1
#
_cell.length_a   1.000
_cell.length_b   1.000
_cell.length_c   1.000
_cell.angle_alpha   90.00
_cell.angle_beta   90.00
_cell.angle_gamma   90.00
#
_symmetry.space_group_name_H-M   'P 1'
#
loop_
_entity.id
_entity.type
_entity.pdbx_description
1 polymer ?
#
loop_
_entity_poly.entity_id
_entity_poly.type
_entity_poly.pdbx_seq_one_letter_code
_entity_poly.pdbx_strand_id
1 'polypeptide(L)' 'MAQDNQVQMPGAFGGLMRYDAEYHSKFAISPKAVIVFLVAVIAFVVVLKVFWPIG' A
#
# COMPACT_ATOMS: atom_id res chain seq x y z
N MET A 1 43.04 13.32 -37.61
CA MET A 1 42.86 13.43 -36.16
C MET A 1 41.44 13.94 -35.91
N ALA A 2 40.46 13.03 -35.98
CA ALA A 2 39.06 13.36 -35.69
C ALA A 2 38.84 13.13 -34.19
N GLN A 3 38.32 14.15 -33.53
CA GLN A 3 38.17 14.25 -32.10
C GLN A 3 37.12 13.24 -31.61
N ASP A 4 37.55 12.24 -30.85
CA ASP A 4 36.72 11.25 -30.16
C ASP A 4 35.83 11.93 -29.12
N ASN A 5 34.75 12.57 -29.57
CA ASN A 5 33.71 13.08 -28.68
C ASN A 5 32.70 11.96 -28.43
N GLN A 6 33.13 10.95 -27.66
CA GLN A 6 32.20 10.04 -27.03
C GLN A 6 31.45 10.83 -25.96
N VAL A 7 30.25 11.31 -26.31
CA VAL A 7 29.26 11.74 -25.33
C VAL A 7 28.99 10.53 -24.43
N GLN A 8 29.65 10.50 -23.28
CA GLN A 8 29.43 9.50 -22.24
C GLN A 8 28.05 9.79 -21.64
N MET A 9 27.00 9.24 -22.24
CA MET A 9 25.73 9.09 -21.54
C MET A 9 25.95 8.01 -20.48
N PRO A 10 25.79 8.31 -19.18
CA PRO A 10 25.98 7.33 -18.13
C PRO A 10 25.11 6.11 -18.43
N GLY A 11 25.77 4.95 -18.53
CA GLY A 11 25.13 3.70 -18.91
C GLY A 11 23.94 3.41 -18.00
N ALA A 12 22.77 3.31 -18.62
CA ALA A 12 21.62 2.60 -18.10
C ALA A 12 21.14 3.01 -16.69
N PHE A 13 20.50 4.18 -16.57
CA PHE A 13 19.44 4.41 -15.56
C PHE A 13 18.18 3.55 -15.89
N GLY A 14 18.37 2.26 -16.08
CA GLY A 14 17.35 1.35 -16.60
C GLY A 14 17.68 -0.12 -16.39
N GLY A 15 18.56 -0.44 -15.43
CA GLY A 15 18.65 -1.80 -14.92
C GLY A 15 17.32 -2.18 -14.30
N LEU A 16 16.59 -3.08 -14.98
CA LEU A 16 15.32 -3.71 -14.58
C LEU A 16 14.82 -3.19 -13.23
N MET A 17 14.02 -2.11 -13.23
CA MET A 17 13.27 -1.70 -12.04
C MET A 17 12.45 -2.92 -11.63
N ARG A 18 12.93 -3.67 -10.63
CA ARG A 18 12.23 -4.84 -10.09
C ARG A 18 11.00 -4.28 -9.41
N TYR A 19 9.86 -4.37 -10.08
CA TYR A 19 8.57 -4.05 -9.47
C TYR A 19 8.26 -5.02 -8.32
N ASP A 20 8.93 -6.17 -8.28
CA ASP A 20 9.02 -7.15 -7.18
C ASP A 20 10.06 -6.79 -6.11
N ALA A 21 10.72 -5.63 -6.19
CA ALA A 21 11.25 -4.97 -4.99
C ALA A 21 10.05 -4.41 -4.20
N GLU A 22 9.29 -5.34 -3.62
CA GLU A 22 8.07 -5.07 -2.90
C GLU A 22 8.36 -4.07 -1.78
N TYR A 23 7.77 -2.87 -1.92
CA TYR A 23 7.80 -1.88 -0.85
C TYR A 23 6.98 -2.45 0.30
N HIS A 24 7.65 -3.07 1.26
CA HIS A 24 7.04 -3.45 2.53
C HIS A 24 6.57 -2.18 3.22
N SER A 25 5.30 -1.84 3.00
CA SER A 25 4.65 -0.74 3.69
C SER A 25 4.80 -0.96 5.19
N LYS A 26 5.34 0.03 5.89
CA LYS A 26 5.38 0.04 7.36
C LYS A 26 3.98 -0.06 7.98
N PHE A 27 2.96 0.30 7.20
CA PHE A 27 1.55 0.26 7.55
C PHE A 27 0.81 -0.79 6.73
N ALA A 28 1.21 -2.05 6.86
CA ALA A 28 0.45 -3.19 6.34
C ALA A 28 -0.56 -3.66 7.40
N ILE A 29 -1.85 -3.43 7.16
CA ILE A 29 -2.90 -3.95 8.04
C ILE A 29 -3.07 -5.44 7.74
N SER A 30 -2.89 -6.28 8.76
CA SER A 30 -3.10 -7.73 8.59
C SER A 30 -4.58 -8.03 8.23
N PRO A 31 -4.86 -9.03 7.39
CA PRO A 31 -6.24 -9.41 7.06
C PRO A 31 -7.09 -9.72 8.29
N LYS A 32 -6.48 -10.28 9.34
CA LYS A 32 -7.14 -10.53 10.63
C LYS A 32 -7.65 -9.25 11.29
N ALA A 33 -6.87 -8.17 11.25
CA ALA A 33 -7.27 -6.90 11.82
C ALA A 33 -8.48 -6.29 11.09
N VAL A 34 -8.57 -6.47 9.77
CA VAL A 34 -9.73 -6.04 8.97
C VAL A 34 -11.00 -6.77 9.40
N ILE A 35 -10.91 -8.09 9.60
CA ILE A 35 -12.05 -8.92 10.03
C ILE A 35 -12.54 -8.49 11.42
N VAL A 36 -11.61 -8.27 12.37
CA VAL A 36 -11.95 -7.82 13.73
C VAL A 36 -12.62 -6.45 13.70
N PHE A 37 -12.10 -5.52 12.90
CA PHE A 37 -12.69 -4.19 12.77
C PHE A 37 -14.11 -4.24 12.21
N LEU A 38 -14.36 -5.08 11.21
CA LEU A 38 -15.68 -5.27 10.62
C LEU A 38 -16.70 -5.79 11.65
N VAL A 39 -16.32 -6.80 12.43
CA VAL A 39 -17.17 -7.32 13.51
C VAL A 39 -17.45 -6.25 14.57
N ALA A 40 -16.45 -5.43 14.93
CA ALA A 40 -16.62 -4.35 15.89
C ALA A 40 -17.62 -3.29 15.40
N VAL A 41 -17.57 -2.91 14.11
CA VAL A 41 -18.52 -1.96 13.53
C VAL A 41 -19.94 -2.52 13.53
N ILE A 42 -20.12 -3.80 13.17
CA ILE A 42 -21.44 -4.44 13.20
C ILE A 42 -21.99 -4.46 14.62
N ALA A 43 -21.18 -4.88 15.60
CA ALA A 43 -21.56 -4.91 17.00
C ALA A 43 -21.95 -3.51 17.49
N PHE A 44 -21.17 -2.49 17.13
CA PHE A 44 -21.46 -1.09 17.48
C PHE A 44 -22.81 -0.63 16.92
N VAL A 45 -23.10 -0.89 15.65
CA VAL A 45 -24.39 -0.54 15.03
C VAL A 45 -25.56 -1.27 15.69
N VAL A 46 -25.39 -2.56 16.00
CA VAL A 46 -26.43 -3.35 16.71
C VAL A 46 -26.69 -2.77 18.09
N VAL A 47 -25.65 -2.48 18.86
CA VAL A 47 -25.75 -1.82 20.17
C VAL A 47 -26.51 -0.50 20.03
N LEU A 48 -26.13 0.35 19.08
CA LEU A 48 -26.78 1.65 18.85
C LEU A 48 -28.28 1.48 18.54
N LYS A 49 -28.64 0.51 17.70
CA LYS A 49 -30.03 0.22 17.35
C LYS A 49 -30.85 -0.36 18.52
N VAL A 50 -30.22 -1.12 19.41
CA VAL A 50 -30.87 -1.69 20.59
C VAL A 50 -31.08 -0.62 21.68
N PHE A 51 -30.08 0.22 21.93
CA PHE A 51 -30.17 1.25 22.97
C PHE A 51 -30.90 2.51 22.52
N TRP A 52 -30.86 2.82 21.22
CA TRP A 52 -31.52 3.98 20.64
C TRP A 52 -32.37 3.58 19.43
N PRO A 53 -33.45 2.79 19.65
CA PRO A 53 -34.38 2.46 18.58
C PRO A 53 -35.13 3.74 18.19
N ILE A 54 -34.60 4.49 17.23
CA ILE A 54 -35.33 5.57 16.56
C ILE A 54 -36.33 4.87 15.63
N GLY A 55 -37.55 4.71 16.14
CA GLY A 55 -38.74 4.24 15.43
C GLY A 55 -39.91 5.14 15.78
#